data_AF-A0A6G2QR35-F1
#
_entry.id   AF-A0A6G2QR35-F1
#
_cell.length_a   1.000
_cell.length_b   1.000
_cell.length_c   1.000
_cell.angle_alpha   90.00
_cell.angle_beta   90.00
_cell.angle_gamma   90.00
#
_symmetry.space_group_name_H-M   'P 1'
#
loop_
_entity.id
_entity.type
_entity.pdbx_description
1 polymer ?
#
loop_
_entity_poly.entity_id
_entity_poly.type
_entity_poly.pdbx_seq_one_letter_code
_entity_poly.pdbx_strand_id
1 'polypeptide(L)'
;MTARSVDRARYDRATAQLDAPLALVDLDAFDANADDLVRRAGGKPVRVASKSVRCRALLERVLAREGFAGIMSFTLAESLWLARSGFDDVLLAYPSADRAGYAELAADPGLAAAVTVMVDDPAQLDLIDASRAGGGEVVRVCLELDTSLKLLGGRVRVGARRSPLHSPGQVAALARAVSRRPGFRVVGIMAYEGHVAGV
;
A
#
# COMPACT_ATOMS: atom_id res chain seq x y z
N MET A 1 -34.34 -16.28 14.79
CA MET A 1 -32.87 -16.35 14.83
C MET A 1 -32.31 -15.10 14.17
N THR A 2 -31.33 -14.42 14.77
CA THR A 2 -30.66 -13.26 14.15
C THR A 2 -29.72 -13.73 13.04
N ALA A 3 -29.39 -12.87 12.07
CA ALA A 3 -28.41 -13.19 11.02
C ALA A 3 -27.09 -13.74 11.61
N ARG A 4 -26.59 -13.10 12.67
CA ARG A 4 -25.41 -13.56 13.42
C ARG A 4 -25.52 -14.98 13.98
N SER A 5 -26.72 -15.41 14.38
CA SER A 5 -26.94 -16.78 14.89
C SER A 5 -26.96 -17.83 13.77
N VAL A 6 -27.37 -17.44 12.55
CA VAL A 6 -27.31 -18.30 11.36
C VAL A 6 -25.86 -18.49 10.92
N ASP A 7 -25.11 -17.39 10.82
CA ASP A 7 -23.70 -17.42 10.42
C ASP A 7 -22.85 -18.26 11.35
N ARG A 8 -23.03 -18.10 12.67
CA ARG A 8 -22.33 -18.92 13.66
C ARG A 8 -22.60 -20.41 13.47
N ALA A 9 -23.87 -20.82 13.33
CA ALA A 9 -24.21 -22.23 13.14
C ALA A 9 -23.65 -22.79 11.82
N ARG A 10 -23.55 -21.97 10.77
CA ARG A 10 -22.90 -22.32 9.51
C ARG A 10 -21.39 -22.52 9.69
N TYR A 11 -20.71 -21.59 10.35
CA TYR A 11 -19.27 -21.66 10.57
C TYR A 11 -18.88 -22.80 11.50
N ASP A 12 -19.57 -22.96 12.64
CA ASP A 12 -19.34 -24.06 13.59
C ASP A 12 -19.44 -25.42 12.89
N ARG A 13 -20.38 -25.56 11.93
CA ARG A 13 -20.52 -26.77 11.13
C ARG A 13 -19.38 -26.97 10.14
N ALA A 14 -18.96 -25.90 9.44
CA ALA A 14 -17.89 -25.96 8.45
C ALA A 14 -16.50 -26.27 9.06
N THR A 15 -16.32 -25.91 10.34
CA THR A 15 -15.06 -26.09 11.07
C THR A 15 -15.15 -27.13 12.17
N ALA A 16 -16.22 -27.96 12.21
CA ALA A 16 -16.49 -28.88 13.32
C ALA A 16 -15.37 -29.90 13.59
N GLN A 17 -14.60 -30.23 12.55
CA GLN A 17 -13.47 -31.16 12.58
C GLN A 17 -12.12 -30.52 12.97
N LEU A 18 -12.08 -29.20 13.20
CA LEU A 18 -10.84 -28.48 13.49
C LEU A 18 -10.76 -28.10 14.96
N ASP A 19 -9.56 -28.22 15.53
CA ASP A 19 -9.29 -27.72 16.87
C ASP A 19 -9.18 -26.19 16.89
N ALA A 20 -9.69 -25.57 17.95
CA ALA A 20 -9.60 -24.13 18.18
C ALA A 20 -8.30 -23.75 18.93
N PRO A 21 -7.79 -22.50 18.79
CA PRO A 21 -8.37 -21.38 18.04
C PRO A 21 -8.08 -21.45 16.54
N LEU A 22 -9.05 -21.05 15.74
CA LEU A 22 -8.93 -20.93 14.29
C LEU A 22 -9.42 -19.55 13.82
N ALA A 23 -8.82 -19.07 12.73
CA ALA A 23 -9.31 -17.92 11.98
C ALA A 23 -9.99 -18.42 10.71
N LEU A 24 -11.16 -17.87 10.40
CA LEU A 24 -11.89 -18.16 9.18
C LEU A 24 -12.17 -16.88 8.41
N VAL A 25 -12.28 -17.02 7.10
CA VAL A 25 -12.78 -15.98 6.21
C VAL A 25 -14.00 -16.54 5.50
N ASP A 26 -15.15 -15.90 5.70
CA ASP A 26 -16.33 -16.18 4.91
C ASP A 26 -16.14 -15.58 3.51
N LEU A 27 -16.05 -16.43 2.49
CA LEU A 27 -15.84 -16.01 1.12
C LEU A 27 -17.04 -15.26 0.54
N ASP A 28 -18.27 -15.58 0.98
CA ASP A 28 -19.47 -14.86 0.52
C ASP A 28 -19.43 -13.41 1.03
N ALA A 29 -19.11 -13.23 2.32
CA ALA A 29 -18.96 -11.90 2.90
C ALA A 29 -17.74 -11.15 2.33
N PHE A 30 -16.62 -11.84 2.08
CA PHE A 30 -15.44 -11.25 1.45
C PHE A 30 -15.77 -10.69 0.08
N ASP A 31 -16.46 -11.47 -0.75
CA ASP A 31 -16.86 -11.09 -2.09
C ASP A 31 -17.87 -9.95 -2.08
N ALA A 32 -18.89 -10.00 -1.22
CA ALA A 32 -19.87 -8.92 -1.07
C ALA A 32 -19.22 -7.60 -0.64
N ASN A 33 -18.22 -7.65 0.25
CA ASN A 33 -17.45 -6.46 0.64
C ASN A 33 -16.62 -5.91 -0.52
N ALA A 34 -16.01 -6.78 -1.33
CA ALA A 34 -15.25 -6.39 -2.51
C ALA A 34 -16.15 -5.69 -3.54
N ASP A 35 -17.34 -6.24 -3.80
CA ASP A 35 -18.30 -5.67 -4.75
C ASP A 35 -18.83 -4.30 -4.26
N ASP A 36 -19.09 -4.15 -2.96
CA ASP A 36 -19.48 -2.86 -2.38
C ASP A 36 -18.37 -1.81 -2.49
N LEU A 37 -17.09 -2.19 -2.30
CA LEU A 37 -15.95 -1.29 -2.49
C LEU A 37 -15.84 -0.81 -3.94
N VAL A 38 -15.94 -1.71 -4.92
CA VAL A 38 -15.91 -1.37 -6.34
C VAL A 38 -17.05 -0.43 -6.70
N ARG A 39 -18.27 -0.72 -6.23
CA ARG A 39 -19.44 0.14 -6.44
C ARG A 39 -19.21 1.55 -5.89
N ARG A 40 -18.69 1.67 -4.66
CA ARG A 40 -18.39 2.97 -4.02
C ARG A 40 -17.24 3.72 -4.71
N ALA A 41 -16.30 2.99 -5.30
CA ALA A 41 -15.17 3.59 -6.00
C ALA A 41 -15.59 4.28 -7.31
N GLY A 42 -16.77 3.96 -7.85
CA GLY A 42 -17.39 4.73 -8.94
C GLY A 42 -16.54 4.80 -10.21
N GLY A 43 -15.85 3.70 -10.54
CA GLY A 43 -14.95 3.61 -11.69
C GLY A 43 -13.48 3.95 -11.39
N LYS A 44 -13.15 4.42 -10.17
CA LYS A 44 -11.76 4.53 -9.73
C LYS A 44 -11.23 3.15 -9.31
N PRO A 45 -10.07 2.70 -9.82
CA PRO A 45 -9.52 1.42 -9.40
C PRO A 45 -9.20 1.36 -7.90
N VAL A 46 -9.51 0.23 -7.27
CA VAL A 46 -9.29 -0.04 -5.85
C VAL A 46 -7.98 -0.81 -5.67
N ARG A 47 -7.03 -0.21 -4.94
CA ARG A 47 -5.81 -0.90 -4.51
C ARG A 47 -6.03 -1.54 -3.14
N VAL A 48 -5.90 -2.86 -3.05
CA VAL A 48 -6.12 -3.58 -1.78
C VAL A 48 -4.94 -3.36 -0.82
N ALA A 49 -5.21 -2.99 0.42
CA ALA A 49 -4.18 -2.86 1.46
C ALA A 49 -3.87 -4.24 2.07
N SER A 50 -2.64 -4.73 1.93
CA SER A 50 -2.28 -6.08 2.38
C SER A 50 -2.34 -6.26 3.89
N LYS A 51 -2.11 -5.20 4.69
CA LYS A 51 -1.97 -5.28 6.16
C LYS A 51 -3.10 -6.01 6.88
N SER A 52 -4.33 -5.87 6.39
CA SER A 52 -5.54 -6.40 7.03
C SER A 52 -5.96 -7.76 6.48
N VAL A 53 -5.36 -8.19 5.36
CA VAL A 53 -5.69 -9.45 4.68
C VAL A 53 -4.58 -10.47 4.90
N ARG A 54 -3.32 -10.09 4.62
CA ARG A 54 -2.09 -10.92 4.71
C ARG A 54 -2.29 -12.39 4.34
N CYS A 55 -3.09 -12.63 3.30
CA CYS A 55 -3.40 -13.95 2.77
C CYS A 55 -3.31 -13.89 1.25
N ARG A 56 -2.30 -14.54 0.68
CA ARG A 56 -2.00 -14.47 -0.76
C ARG A 56 -3.21 -14.92 -1.60
N ALA A 57 -3.85 -16.02 -1.24
CA ALA A 57 -5.01 -16.52 -1.96
C ALA A 57 -6.19 -15.52 -1.98
N LEU A 58 -6.38 -14.74 -0.92
CA LEU A 58 -7.41 -13.69 -0.89
C LEU A 58 -7.01 -12.46 -1.70
N LEU A 59 -5.71 -12.12 -1.75
CA LEU A 59 -5.20 -11.06 -2.61
C LEU A 59 -5.33 -11.44 -4.09
N GLU A 60 -4.97 -12.66 -4.46
CA GLU A 60 -5.20 -13.21 -5.81
C GLU A 60 -6.69 -13.18 -6.17
N ARG A 61 -7.56 -13.63 -5.24
CA ARG A 61 -9.02 -13.64 -5.44
C ARG A 61 -9.58 -12.25 -5.71
N VAL A 62 -9.19 -11.24 -4.92
CA VAL A 62 -9.73 -9.89 -5.09
C VAL A 62 -9.18 -9.20 -6.34
N LEU A 63 -7.93 -9.45 -6.70
CA LEU A 63 -7.32 -8.90 -7.92
C LEU A 63 -7.83 -9.55 -9.20
N ALA A 64 -8.38 -10.76 -9.13
CA ALA A 64 -9.08 -11.38 -10.25
C ALA A 64 -10.43 -10.70 -10.56
N ARG A 65 -10.92 -9.79 -9.69
CA ARG A 65 -12.16 -9.04 -9.89
C ARG A 65 -11.91 -7.73 -10.61
N GLU A 66 -12.78 -7.41 -11.57
CA GLU A 66 -12.79 -6.10 -12.20
C GLU A 66 -12.99 -4.99 -11.17
N GLY A 67 -12.26 -3.88 -11.32
CA GLY A 67 -12.31 -2.74 -10.41
C GLY A 67 -11.23 -2.74 -9.33
N PHE A 68 -10.58 -3.88 -9.06
CA PHE A 68 -9.36 -3.93 -8.24
C PHE A 68 -8.10 -3.83 -9.09
N ALA A 69 -7.10 -3.10 -8.62
CA ALA A 69 -5.82 -2.94 -9.29
C ALA A 69 -4.69 -2.73 -8.29
N GLY A 70 -3.77 -3.69 -8.26
CA GLY A 70 -2.56 -3.66 -7.44
C GLY A 70 -2.78 -3.80 -5.94
N ILE A 71 -1.66 -3.86 -5.22
CA ILE A 71 -1.60 -4.03 -3.77
C ILE A 71 -0.91 -2.82 -3.15
N MET A 72 -1.36 -2.41 -1.96
CA MET A 72 -0.61 -1.51 -1.08
C MET A 72 -0.02 -2.33 0.07
N SER A 73 1.30 -2.47 0.10
CA SER A 73 2.08 -3.18 1.12
C SER A 73 2.61 -2.22 2.18
N PHE A 74 3.16 -2.74 3.27
CA PHE A 74 3.53 -1.94 4.45
C PHE A 74 4.99 -2.04 4.86
N THR A 75 5.76 -2.97 4.28
CA THR A 75 7.23 -3.03 4.42
C THR A 75 7.87 -3.30 3.06
N LEU A 76 9.11 -2.86 2.86
CA LEU A 76 9.82 -3.13 1.61
C LEU A 76 10.01 -4.64 1.38
N ALA A 77 10.36 -5.39 2.43
CA ALA A 77 10.45 -6.84 2.37
C ALA A 77 9.14 -7.52 1.91
N GLU A 78 7.98 -7.05 2.41
CA GLU A 78 6.67 -7.54 1.94
C GLU A 78 6.44 -7.18 0.47
N SER A 79 6.78 -5.94 0.05
CA SER A 79 6.63 -5.52 -1.34
C SER A 79 7.40 -6.42 -2.31
N LEU A 80 8.67 -6.70 -2.00
CA LEU A 80 9.52 -7.54 -2.84
C LEU A 80 9.04 -9.00 -2.83
N TRP A 81 8.57 -9.51 -1.68
CA TRP A 81 7.98 -10.85 -1.60
C TRP A 81 6.70 -10.99 -2.42
N LEU A 82 5.82 -9.98 -2.40
CA LEU A 82 4.61 -9.94 -3.23
C LEU A 82 4.97 -9.90 -4.72
N ALA A 83 5.93 -9.06 -5.10
CA ALA A 83 6.39 -8.98 -6.48
C ALA A 83 6.95 -10.32 -7.00
N ARG A 84 7.81 -10.98 -6.22
CA ARG A 84 8.31 -12.34 -6.52
C ARG A 84 7.20 -13.38 -6.57
N SER A 85 6.09 -13.16 -5.87
CA SER A 85 4.93 -14.05 -5.90
C SER A 85 4.02 -13.83 -7.11
N GLY A 86 4.38 -12.92 -8.03
CA GLY A 86 3.66 -12.69 -9.28
C GLY A 86 2.75 -11.46 -9.30
N PHE A 87 2.75 -10.63 -8.25
CA PHE A 87 2.01 -9.36 -8.26
C PHE A 87 2.85 -8.26 -8.92
N ASP A 88 2.35 -7.70 -10.01
CA ASP A 88 3.08 -6.75 -10.88
C ASP A 88 2.87 -5.27 -10.54
N ASP A 89 2.02 -4.96 -9.56
CA ASP A 89 1.74 -3.60 -9.12
C ASP A 89 1.62 -3.52 -7.59
N VAL A 90 2.73 -3.19 -6.93
CA VAL A 90 2.83 -3.12 -5.47
C VAL A 90 3.31 -1.73 -5.03
N LEU A 91 2.47 -1.01 -4.29
CA LEU A 91 2.79 0.30 -3.72
C LEU A 91 3.16 0.12 -2.24
N LEU A 92 4.38 0.49 -1.87
CA LEU A 92 4.77 0.56 -0.47
C LEU A 92 4.13 1.79 0.19
N ALA A 93 3.42 1.58 1.29
CA ALA A 93 2.62 2.62 1.94
C ALA A 93 3.42 3.68 2.71
N TYR A 94 4.72 3.47 2.95
CA TYR A 94 5.57 4.34 3.78
C TYR A 94 7.01 4.37 3.26
N PRO A 95 7.76 5.46 3.51
CA PRO A 95 9.19 5.45 3.27
C PRO A 95 9.87 4.32 4.06
N SER A 96 10.85 3.67 3.45
CA SER A 96 11.63 2.60 4.08
C SER A 96 13.08 3.03 4.25
N ALA A 97 13.73 2.50 5.28
CA ALA A 97 15.17 2.59 5.52
C ALA A 97 15.90 1.26 5.25
N ASP A 98 15.20 0.27 4.68
CA ASP A 98 15.73 -1.07 4.38
C ASP A 98 16.72 -1.02 3.21
N ARG A 99 18.00 -0.89 3.55
CA ARG A 99 19.10 -0.80 2.57
C ARG A 99 19.25 -2.09 1.76
N ALA A 100 19.08 -3.25 2.38
CA ALA A 100 19.19 -4.53 1.69
C ALA A 100 18.06 -4.70 0.67
N GLY A 101 16.83 -4.35 1.06
CA GLY A 101 15.68 -4.35 0.15
C GLY A 101 15.85 -3.37 -1.02
N TYR A 102 16.47 -2.20 -0.81
CA TYR A 102 16.74 -1.28 -1.92
C TYR A 102 17.87 -1.76 -2.84
N ALA A 103 18.88 -2.45 -2.30
CA ALA A 103 19.91 -3.11 -3.11
C ALA A 103 19.27 -4.15 -4.04
N GLU A 104 18.38 -4.98 -3.50
CA GLU A 104 17.63 -5.97 -4.27
C GLU A 104 16.71 -5.31 -5.32
N LEU A 105 15.92 -4.32 -4.91
CA LEU A 105 15.01 -3.59 -5.79
C LEU A 105 15.74 -2.94 -6.97
N ALA A 106 16.90 -2.34 -6.73
CA ALA A 106 17.67 -1.63 -7.76
C ALA A 106 18.45 -2.56 -8.69
N ALA A 107 18.60 -3.85 -8.33
CA ALA A 107 19.35 -4.84 -9.10
C ALA A 107 18.46 -5.74 -9.97
N ASP A 108 17.15 -5.74 -9.76
CA ASP A 108 16.21 -6.62 -10.47
C ASP A 108 15.18 -5.82 -11.28
N PRO A 109 15.15 -5.96 -12.62
CA PRO A 109 14.24 -5.20 -13.47
C PRO A 109 12.76 -5.53 -13.25
N GLY A 110 12.44 -6.76 -12.86
CA GLY A 110 11.08 -7.18 -12.54
C GLY A 110 10.58 -6.55 -11.24
N LEU A 111 11.41 -6.55 -10.20
CA LEU A 111 11.09 -5.89 -8.92
C LEU A 111 10.97 -4.38 -9.10
N ALA A 112 11.90 -3.74 -9.83
CA ALA A 112 11.86 -2.31 -10.11
C ALA A 112 10.64 -1.88 -10.94
N ALA A 113 10.18 -2.74 -11.86
CA ALA A 113 8.98 -2.50 -12.63
C ALA A 113 7.69 -2.60 -11.78
N ALA A 114 7.65 -3.57 -10.86
CA ALA A 114 6.47 -3.90 -10.08
C ALA A 114 6.30 -3.07 -8.79
N VAL A 115 7.39 -2.75 -8.11
CA VAL A 115 7.35 -2.07 -6.81
C VAL A 115 7.52 -0.57 -6.96
N THR A 116 6.57 0.17 -6.40
CA THR A 116 6.63 1.63 -6.22
C THR A 116 6.88 1.95 -4.76
N VAL A 117 7.93 2.71 -4.46
CA VAL A 117 8.32 3.10 -3.09
C VAL A 117 7.86 4.52 -2.76
N MET A 118 7.63 4.80 -1.48
CA MET A 118 7.16 6.12 -1.03
C MET A 118 8.33 7.05 -0.71
N VAL A 119 8.23 8.31 -1.13
CA VAL A 119 9.21 9.36 -0.81
C VAL A 119 8.49 10.66 -0.43
N ASP A 120 8.94 11.32 0.63
CA ASP A 120 8.49 12.64 1.05
C ASP A 120 9.64 13.59 1.45
N ASP A 121 10.88 13.08 1.44
CA ASP A 121 12.09 13.84 1.73
C ASP A 121 13.24 13.44 0.77
N PRO A 122 14.03 14.39 0.23
CA PRO A 122 15.18 14.08 -0.62
C PRO A 122 16.21 13.12 0.01
N ALA A 123 16.38 13.11 1.33
CA ALA A 123 17.29 12.21 2.03
C ALA A 123 16.96 10.72 1.82
N GLN A 124 15.70 10.40 1.51
CA GLN A 124 15.29 9.04 1.17
C GLN A 124 15.83 8.62 -0.20
N LEU A 125 15.94 9.56 -1.15
CA LEU A 125 16.59 9.29 -2.45
C LEU A 125 18.08 9.02 -2.26
N ASP A 126 18.73 9.77 -1.35
CA ASP A 126 20.14 9.53 -0.99
C ASP A 126 20.34 8.15 -0.36
N LEU A 127 19.42 7.75 0.52
CA LEU A 127 19.44 6.42 1.12
C LEU A 127 19.31 5.32 0.07
N ILE A 128 18.39 5.47 -0.89
CA ILE A 128 18.18 4.50 -1.96
C ILE A 128 19.43 4.42 -2.85
N ASP A 129 19.98 5.55 -3.28
CA ASP A 129 21.18 5.59 -4.12
C ASP A 129 22.40 4.96 -3.45
N ALA A 130 22.63 5.28 -2.18
CA ALA A 130 23.71 4.68 -1.40
C ALA A 130 23.54 3.15 -1.22
N SER A 131 22.32 2.65 -1.40
CA SER A 131 21.99 1.23 -1.19
C SER A 131 22.04 0.39 -2.46
N ARG A 132 22.14 0.99 -3.66
CA ARG A 132 21.98 0.27 -4.95
C ARG A 132 22.96 -0.89 -5.16
N ALA A 133 24.12 -0.90 -4.49
CA ALA A 133 25.13 -1.96 -4.60
C ALA A 133 25.50 -2.34 -6.05
N GLY A 134 25.53 -1.36 -6.97
CA GLY A 134 25.78 -1.57 -8.40
C GLY A 134 24.52 -1.73 -9.28
N GLY A 135 23.34 -1.82 -8.66
CA GLY A 135 22.04 -1.88 -9.36
C GLY A 135 21.70 -0.60 -10.13
N GLY A 136 21.32 -0.77 -11.40
CA GLY A 136 21.03 0.31 -12.33
C GLY A 136 19.55 0.59 -12.58
N GLU A 137 18.65 -0.21 -12.00
CA GLU A 137 17.23 -0.17 -12.37
C GLU A 137 16.54 1.11 -11.93
N VAL A 138 15.61 1.63 -12.74
CA VAL A 138 14.88 2.86 -12.42
C VAL A 138 13.85 2.59 -11.32
N VAL A 139 14.08 3.15 -10.14
CA VAL A 139 13.17 2.99 -8.99
C VAL A 139 11.95 3.90 -9.17
N ARG A 140 10.76 3.30 -9.13
CA ARG A 140 9.49 4.01 -9.19
C ARG A 140 9.17 4.61 -7.83
N VAL A 141 8.88 5.91 -7.77
CA VAL A 141 8.55 6.61 -6.53
C VAL A 141 7.16 7.24 -6.57
N CYS A 142 6.45 7.14 -5.45
CA CYS A 142 5.22 7.85 -5.18
C CYS A 142 5.50 8.92 -4.13
N LEU A 143 4.99 10.13 -4.32
CA LEU A 143 5.23 11.25 -3.40
C LEU A 143 4.13 11.33 -2.33
N GLU A 144 4.49 11.42 -1.06
CA GLU A 144 3.49 11.47 0.02
C GLU A 144 3.14 12.91 0.44
N LEU A 145 1.85 13.22 0.49
CA LEU A 145 1.30 14.52 0.92
C LEU A 145 0.64 14.41 2.30
N ASP A 146 0.92 15.37 3.18
CA ASP A 146 0.19 15.56 4.44
C ASP A 146 -1.22 16.11 4.17
N THR A 147 -2.25 15.34 4.51
CA THR A 147 -3.66 15.75 4.46
C THR A 147 -4.26 16.03 5.83
N SER A 148 -3.45 16.16 6.88
CA SER A 148 -3.98 16.50 8.20
C SER A 148 -4.65 17.86 8.22
N LEU A 149 -5.78 17.93 8.94
CA LEU A 149 -6.51 19.17 9.16
C LEU A 149 -5.74 20.02 10.18
N LYS A 150 -5.40 21.26 9.79
CA LYS A 150 -4.70 22.24 10.63
C LYS A 150 -5.62 23.44 10.91
N LEU A 151 -6.00 23.61 12.16
CA LEU A 151 -6.86 24.71 12.63
C LEU A 151 -6.05 25.69 13.50
N LEU A 152 -6.58 26.90 13.69
CA LEU A 152 -6.00 27.95 14.54
C LEU A 152 -4.53 28.25 14.20
N GLY A 153 -4.22 28.40 12.91
CA GLY A 153 -2.84 28.65 12.45
C GLY A 153 -1.88 27.48 12.68
N GLY A 154 -2.39 26.24 12.77
CA GLY A 154 -1.60 25.03 12.98
C GLY A 154 -1.42 24.62 14.45
N ARG A 155 -2.02 25.35 15.40
CA ARG A 155 -2.01 24.99 16.83
C ARG A 155 -2.82 23.72 17.13
N VAL A 156 -3.82 23.44 16.31
CA VAL A 156 -4.62 22.21 16.39
C VAL A 156 -4.38 21.43 15.11
N ARG A 157 -3.97 20.17 15.26
CA ARG A 157 -3.77 19.21 14.16
C ARG A 157 -4.66 18.00 14.39
N VAL A 158 -5.43 17.63 13.39
CA VAL A 158 -6.20 16.39 13.36
C VAL A 158 -5.71 15.53 12.19
N GLY A 159 -5.22 14.33 12.49
CA GLY A 159 -4.60 13.42 11.54
C GLY A 159 -3.14 13.09 11.84
N ALA A 160 -2.67 12.02 11.22
CA ALA A 160 -1.32 11.49 11.45
C ALA A 160 -0.24 12.40 10.85
N ARG A 161 0.92 12.44 11.50
CA ARG A 161 2.12 13.13 10.98
C ARG A 161 2.82 12.25 9.95
N ARG A 162 2.17 12.09 8.80
CA ARG A 162 2.64 11.16 7.76
C ARG A 162 3.77 11.75 6.91
N SER A 163 3.63 13.00 6.48
CA SER A 163 4.59 13.66 5.60
C SER A 163 4.88 15.09 6.04
N PRO A 164 6.09 15.64 5.80
CA PRO A 164 6.41 17.05 6.00
C PRO A 164 5.95 17.94 4.84
N LEU A 165 5.48 17.38 3.73
CA LEU A 165 5.02 18.12 2.55
C LEU A 165 3.57 18.55 2.76
N HIS A 166 3.31 19.85 2.71
CA HIS A 166 2.02 20.43 3.11
C HIS A 166 1.40 21.32 2.03
N SER A 167 2.12 21.61 0.95
CA SER A 167 1.66 22.49 -0.11
C SER A 167 2.00 21.94 -1.50
N PRO A 168 1.23 22.32 -2.54
CA PRO A 168 1.55 21.97 -3.91
C PRO A 168 2.97 22.38 -4.33
N GLY A 169 3.45 23.52 -3.84
CA GLY A 169 4.80 24.01 -4.12
C GLY A 169 5.91 23.10 -3.58
N GLN A 170 5.73 22.57 -2.36
CA GLN A 170 6.66 21.61 -1.75
C GLN A 170 6.66 20.28 -2.51
N VAL A 171 5.49 19.73 -2.84
CA VAL A 171 5.37 18.49 -3.62
C VAL A 171 6.00 18.68 -5.01
N ALA A 172 5.74 19.81 -5.68
CA ALA A 172 6.33 20.11 -6.98
C ALA A 172 7.86 20.29 -6.91
N ALA A 173 8.38 20.85 -5.81
CA ALA A 173 9.82 20.96 -5.59
C ALA A 173 10.48 19.58 -5.46
N LEU A 174 9.88 18.67 -4.67
CA LEU A 174 10.34 17.29 -4.54
C LEU A 174 10.23 16.52 -5.87
N ALA A 175 9.11 16.66 -6.59
CA ALA A 175 8.94 16.02 -7.90
C ALA A 175 10.02 16.45 -8.90
N ARG A 176 10.38 17.74 -8.92
CA ARG A 176 11.50 18.26 -9.74
C ARG A 176 12.85 17.72 -9.26
N ALA A 177 13.05 17.56 -7.96
CA ALA A 177 14.27 16.97 -7.41
C ALA A 177 14.42 15.51 -7.86
N VAL A 178 13.35 14.71 -7.76
CA VAL A 178 13.32 13.33 -8.28
C VAL A 178 13.59 13.31 -9.79
N SER A 179 12.91 14.15 -10.56
CA SER A 179 13.03 14.15 -12.04
C SER A 179 14.42 14.52 -12.56
N ARG A 180 15.20 15.28 -11.77
CA ARG A 180 16.59 15.63 -12.11
C ARG A 180 17.60 14.58 -11.65
N ARG A 181 17.16 13.58 -10.88
CA ARG A 181 18.01 12.54 -10.32
C ARG A 181 17.91 11.27 -11.17
N PRO A 182 19.00 10.86 -11.85
CA PRO A 182 19.00 9.60 -12.59
C PRO A 182 18.62 8.41 -11.71
N GLY A 183 18.01 7.39 -12.31
CA GLY A 183 17.66 6.15 -11.59
C GLY A 183 16.37 6.21 -10.77
N PHE A 184 15.58 7.28 -10.89
CA PHE A 184 14.25 7.40 -10.29
C PHE A 184 13.20 7.89 -11.27
N ARG A 185 11.94 7.51 -11.03
CA ARG A 185 10.78 8.01 -11.78
C ARG A 185 9.59 8.26 -10.85
N VAL A 186 9.06 9.48 -10.86
CA VAL A 186 7.78 9.78 -10.20
C VAL A 186 6.65 9.10 -10.96
N VAL A 187 5.85 8.29 -10.28
CA VAL A 187 4.70 7.58 -10.88
C VAL A 187 3.36 7.96 -10.24
N GLY A 188 3.37 8.74 -9.16
CA GLY A 188 2.13 9.15 -8.50
C GLY A 188 2.36 10.02 -7.27
N ILE A 189 1.24 10.40 -6.67
CA ILE A 189 1.16 11.09 -5.39
C ILE A 189 0.19 10.27 -4.53
N MET A 190 0.53 10.08 -3.26
CA MET A 190 -0.32 9.43 -2.28
C MET A 190 -0.71 10.42 -1.18
N ALA A 191 -1.99 10.40 -0.85
CA ALA A 191 -2.59 11.19 0.22
C ALA A 191 -3.45 10.25 1.05
N TYR A 192 -3.28 10.27 2.38
CA TYR A 192 -4.03 9.40 3.28
C TYR A 192 -4.67 10.20 4.41
N GLU A 193 -5.98 10.41 4.30
CA GLU A 193 -6.81 11.09 5.29
C GLU A 193 -7.15 10.18 6.48
N GLY A 194 -6.12 9.75 7.22
CA GLY A 194 -6.30 8.82 8.34
C GLY A 194 -7.23 9.30 9.45
N HIS A 195 -7.50 10.61 9.54
CA HIS A 195 -8.45 11.17 10.49
C HIS A 195 -9.91 10.98 10.09
N VAL A 196 -10.20 10.73 8.80
CA VAL A 196 -11.55 10.38 8.32
C VAL A 196 -11.81 8.89 8.47
N ALA A 197 -10.74 8.08 8.40
CA ALA A 197 -10.81 6.63 8.47
C ALA A 197 -11.23 6.05 9.84
N GLY A 198 -11.37 6.89 10.86
CA GLY A 198 -11.85 6.52 12.19
C GLY A 198 -10.76 5.88 13.06
N VAL A 199 -10.43 6.57 14.16
CA VAL A 199 -10.12 5.94 15.45
C VAL A 199 -10.99 6.62 16.49
#